data_AF-A0A534GD63-F1
#
_entry.id   AF-A0A534GD63-F1
#
_cell.length_a   1.000
_cell.length_b   1.000
_cell.length_c   1.000
_cell.angle_alpha   90.00
_cell.angle_beta   90.00
_cell.angle_gamma   90.00
#
_symmetry.space_group_name_H-M   'P 1'
#
loop_
_entity.id
_entity.type
_entity.pdbx_description
1 polymer ?
#
loop_
_entity_poly.entity_id
_entity_poly.type
_entity_poly.pdbx_seq_one_letter_code
_entity_poly.pdbx_strand_id
1 'polypeptide(L)'
;MRISGSCHCGNITFSLDWRPEPAEIPARACSCSFCLKHGGLWTSCPTGSLRITIRQPGLVSRYSFGTRTAEFHVCSSCGVVPVVTSRIDGRLYAVVSVNA
;
A
#
# COMPACT_ATOMS: atom_id res chain seq x y z
N MET A 1 -17.89 1.28 -0.04
CA MET A 1 -17.37 1.19 1.35
C MET A 1 -16.09 2.00 1.46
N ARG A 2 -15.81 2.64 2.59
CA ARG A 2 -14.52 3.32 2.80
C ARG A 2 -13.63 2.46 3.69
N ILE A 3 -12.45 2.11 3.19
CA ILE A 3 -11.41 1.38 3.92
C ILE A 3 -10.31 2.39 4.24
N SER A 4 -9.85 2.44 5.48
CA SER A 4 -8.77 3.35 5.88
C SER A 4 -7.75 2.57 6.69
N GLY A 5 -6.49 2.99 6.61
CA GLY A 5 -5.38 2.39 7.34
C GLY A 5 -4.21 3.35 7.44
N SER A 6 -3.22 3.00 8.25
CA SER A 6 -2.07 3.86 8.52
C SER A 6 -0.83 3.08 8.94
N CYS A 7 0.34 3.69 8.79
CA CYS A 7 1.48 3.23 9.58
C CYS A 7 1.22 3.50 11.08
N HIS A 8 1.87 2.74 11.97
CA HIS A 8 1.68 2.84 13.43
C HIS A 8 1.72 4.28 13.99
N CYS A 9 2.65 5.12 13.52
CA CYS A 9 2.77 6.51 13.98
C CYS A 9 1.85 7.52 13.27
N GLY A 10 1.05 7.09 12.31
CA GLY A 10 0.15 7.95 11.53
C GLY A 10 0.81 8.88 10.51
N ASN A 11 2.12 8.73 10.25
CA ASN A 11 2.82 9.53 9.23
C ASN A 11 2.26 9.28 7.82
N ILE A 12 2.09 8.01 7.45
CA ILE A 12 1.50 7.57 6.19
C ILE A 12 0.11 7.03 6.49
N THR A 13 -0.93 7.64 5.92
CA THR A 13 -2.31 7.15 6.02
C THR A 13 -2.91 7.00 4.64
N PHE A 14 -3.91 6.14 4.51
CA PHE A 14 -4.68 6.01 3.29
C PHE A 14 -6.18 5.94 3.55
N SER A 15 -6.95 6.34 2.55
CA SER A 15 -8.38 6.10 2.47
C SER A 15 -8.71 5.60 1.06
N LEU A 16 -9.27 4.40 0.98
CA LEU A 16 -9.72 3.74 -0.23
C LEU A 16 -11.25 3.74 -0.26
N ASP A 17 -11.82 4.51 -1.18
CA ASP A 17 -13.23 4.41 -1.50
C ASP A 17 -13.44 3.20 -2.43
N TRP A 18 -13.89 2.10 -1.83
CA TRP A 18 -14.22 0.84 -2.49
C TRP A 18 -15.58 0.93 -3.17
N ARG A 19 -15.63 0.77 -4.50
CA ARG A 19 -16.86 0.64 -5.28
C ARG A 19 -17.07 -0.84 -5.61
N PRO A 20 -18.26 -1.41 -5.33
CA PRO A 20 -18.41 -2.86 -5.26
C PRO A 20 -18.35 -3.50 -6.65
N GLU A 21 -17.41 -4.43 -6.80
CA GLU A 21 -17.51 -5.75 -7.44
C GLU A 21 -16.10 -6.38 -7.36
N PRO A 22 -15.88 -7.44 -6.56
CA PRO A 22 -16.81 -8.15 -5.67
C PRO A 22 -17.10 -7.44 -4.32
N ALA A 23 -18.08 -7.97 -3.57
CA ALA A 23 -18.45 -7.54 -2.22
C ALA A 23 -17.38 -7.94 -1.18
N GLU A 24 -16.75 -9.09 -1.38
CA GLU A 24 -15.56 -9.50 -0.61
C GLU A 24 -14.33 -8.72 -1.10
N ILE A 25 -13.50 -8.26 -0.17
CA ILE A 25 -12.23 -7.60 -0.51
C ILE A 25 -11.19 -8.68 -0.79
N PRO A 26 -10.73 -8.88 -2.05
CA PRO A 26 -9.64 -9.79 -2.32
C PRO A 26 -8.37 -9.31 -1.62
N ALA A 27 -7.78 -10.19 -0.82
CA ALA A 27 -6.49 -9.97 -0.17
C ALA A 27 -5.47 -10.96 -0.75
N ARG A 28 -4.30 -10.46 -1.16
CA ARG A 28 -3.21 -11.27 -1.70
C ARG A 28 -2.02 -11.28 -0.74
N ALA A 29 -1.71 -12.46 -0.20
CA ALA A 29 -0.46 -12.71 0.49
C ALA A 29 0.64 -12.97 -0.55
N CYS A 30 1.59 -12.03 -0.68
CA CYS A 30 2.70 -12.20 -1.61
C CYS A 30 3.82 -13.02 -0.97
N SER A 31 4.38 -13.97 -1.71
CA SER A 31 5.46 -14.87 -1.25
C SER A 31 6.88 -14.33 -1.47
N CYS A 32 7.05 -13.10 -1.92
CA CYS A 32 8.39 -12.52 -2.06
C CYS A 32 9.04 -12.30 -0.69
N SER A 33 10.38 -12.28 -0.65
CA SER A 33 11.14 -12.17 0.60
C SER A 33 10.81 -10.94 1.43
N PHE A 34 10.48 -9.81 0.78
CA PHE A 34 10.02 -8.61 1.47
C PHE A 34 8.66 -8.82 2.15
N CYS A 35 7.67 -9.31 1.40
CA CYS A 35 6.32 -9.50 1.94
C CYS A 35 6.28 -10.56 3.04
N LEU A 36 7.08 -11.64 2.93
CA LEU A 36 7.18 -12.64 4.00
C LEU A 36 7.75 -12.03 5.30
N LYS A 37 8.77 -11.17 5.21
CA LYS A 37 9.38 -10.53 6.39
C LYS A 37 8.51 -9.43 7.00
N HIS A 38 7.69 -8.75 6.19
CA HIS A 38 6.85 -7.63 6.61
C HIS A 38 5.37 -8.00 6.82
N GLY A 39 4.99 -9.27 6.68
CA GLY A 39 3.58 -9.69 6.77
C GLY A 39 2.70 -9.03 5.71
N GLY A 40 3.21 -8.89 4.48
CA GLY A 40 2.57 -8.18 3.38
C GLY A 40 1.32 -8.88 2.87
N LEU A 41 0.16 -8.30 3.20
CA LEU A 41 -1.17 -8.72 2.73
C LEU A 41 -1.84 -7.54 2.03
N TRP A 42 -2.09 -7.66 0.73
CA TRP A 42 -2.37 -6.51 -0.12
C TRP A 42 -3.75 -6.57 -0.78
N THR A 43 -4.41 -5.43 -0.92
CA THR A 43 -5.64 -5.31 -1.71
C THR A 43 -5.65 -4.06 -2.60
N SER A 44 -6.52 -4.04 -3.60
CA SER A 44 -6.76 -2.91 -4.49
C SER A 44 -8.17 -2.97 -5.08
N CYS A 45 -8.70 -1.81 -5.48
CA CYS A 45 -9.99 -1.68 -6.15
C CYS A 45 -9.80 -0.88 -7.44
N PRO A 46 -9.79 -1.51 -8.63
CA PRO A 46 -9.57 -0.81 -9.90
C PRO A 46 -10.62 0.27 -10.22
N THR A 47 -11.84 0.10 -9.73
CA THR A 47 -12.98 1.04 -9.88
C THR A 47 -13.10 2.02 -8.70
N GLY A 48 -12.24 1.88 -7.69
CA GLY A 48 -12.22 2.72 -6.50
C GLY A 48 -11.35 3.96 -6.66
N SER A 49 -11.30 4.77 -5.61
CA SER A 49 -10.36 5.89 -5.50
C SER A 49 -9.54 5.79 -4.23
N LEU A 50 -8.22 5.91 -4.37
CA LEU A 50 -7.28 5.88 -3.27
C LEU A 50 -6.73 7.29 -3.01
N ARG A 51 -6.82 7.73 -1.75
CA ARG A 51 -6.12 8.91 -1.24
C ARG A 51 -5.04 8.46 -0.26
N ILE A 52 -3.83 8.97 -0.43
CA ILE A 52 -2.71 8.76 0.49
C ILE A 52 -2.33 10.12 1.05
N THR A 53 -2.17 10.20 2.36
CA THR A 53 -1.71 11.40 3.05
C THR A 53 -0.40 11.08 3.76
N ILE A 54 0.59 11.93 3.56
CA ILE A 54 1.90 11.83 4.21
C ILE A 54 2.12 13.11 5.00
N ARG A 55 2.23 13.00 6.33
CA ARG A 55 2.42 14.17 7.21
C ARG A 55 3.85 14.71 7.14
N GLN A 56 4.83 13.84 7.10
CA GLN A 56 6.26 14.14 7.09
C GLN A 56 6.93 13.37 5.94
N PRO A 57 7.05 13.98 4.74
CA PRO A 57 7.62 13.33 3.56
C PRO A 57 9.06 12.82 3.74
N GLY A 58 9.88 13.50 4.56
CA GLY A 58 11.25 13.07 4.87
C GLY A 58 11.34 11.77 5.68
N LEU A 59 10.23 11.31 6.26
CA LEU A 59 10.14 10.04 7.00
C LEU A 59 9.48 8.92 6.19
N VAL A 60 9.53 9.03 4.86
CA VAL A 60 9.10 7.97 3.94
C VAL A 60 10.31 7.46 3.18
N SER A 61 10.70 6.22 3.45
CA SER A 61 11.70 5.51 2.68
C SER A 61 11.03 4.77 1.53
N ARG A 62 11.47 5.03 0.31
CA ARG A 62 11.00 4.32 -0.89
C ARG A 62 11.94 3.16 -1.16
N TYR A 63 11.40 1.95 -1.12
CA TYR A 63 12.17 0.73 -1.33
C TYR A 63 11.70 0.01 -2.59
N SER A 64 12.64 -0.41 -3.44
CA SER A 64 12.37 -1.20 -4.65
C SER A 64 13.47 -2.23 -4.81
N PHE A 65 13.10 -3.45 -5.21
CA PHE A 65 14.04 -4.56 -5.43
C PHE A 65 13.53 -5.48 -6.55
N GLY A 66 14.32 -6.49 -6.92
CA GLY A 66 13.98 -7.38 -8.01
C GLY A 66 13.83 -6.61 -9.33
N THR A 67 12.67 -6.74 -9.98
CA THR A 67 12.34 -6.02 -11.22
C THR A 67 12.18 -4.51 -11.04
N ARG A 68 12.16 -4.01 -9.80
CA ARG A 68 11.90 -2.59 -9.45
C ARG A 68 10.53 -2.09 -9.94
N THR A 69 9.61 -3.00 -10.21
CA THR A 69 8.23 -2.69 -10.62
C THR A 69 7.41 -2.17 -9.45
N ALA A 70 7.64 -2.69 -8.25
CA ALA A 70 6.95 -2.29 -7.03
C ALA A 70 7.85 -1.37 -6.19
N GLU A 71 7.30 -0.23 -5.79
CA GLU A 71 7.89 0.72 -4.86
C GLU A 71 7.11 0.68 -3.54
N PHE A 72 7.75 0.17 -2.50
CA PHE A 72 7.21 0.07 -1.14
C PHE A 72 7.46 1.39 -0.40
N HIS A 73 6.40 2.00 0.12
CA HIS A 73 6.48 3.24 0.90
C HIS A 73 6.59 2.91 2.39
N VAL A 74 7.82 2.76 2.87
CA VAL A 74 8.15 2.37 4.25
C VAL A 74 8.16 3.61 5.14
N CYS A 75 7.42 3.59 6.25
CA CYS A 75 7.54 4.63 7.26
C CYS A 75 8.88 4.49 7.99
N SER A 76 9.78 5.45 7.83
CA SER A 76 11.09 5.44 8.49
C SER A 76 11.00 5.56 10.02
N SER A 77 9.86 6.05 10.54
CA SER A 77 9.65 6.19 11.99
C SER A 77 9.22 4.90 12.68
N CYS A 78 8.50 4.00 12.01
CA CYS A 78 7.93 2.81 12.65
C CYS A 78 8.01 1.52 11.83
N GLY A 79 8.64 1.56 10.64
CA GLY A 79 8.87 0.39 9.78
C GLY A 79 7.66 -0.15 9.02
N VAL A 80 6.44 0.34 9.30
CA VAL A 80 5.21 -0.14 8.66
C VAL A 80 5.14 0.32 7.19
N VAL A 81 4.59 -0.56 6.34
CA VAL A 81 4.43 -0.34 4.90
C VAL A 81 2.94 -0.36 4.55
N PRO A 82 2.23 0.78 4.65
CA PRO A 82 0.79 0.80 4.41
C PRO A 82 0.43 0.82 2.92
N VAL A 83 1.35 1.23 2.03
CA VAL A 83 1.10 1.39 0.60
C VAL A 83 2.27 0.92 -0.23
N VAL A 84 1.97 0.27 -1.36
CA VAL A 84 2.92 -0.05 -2.42
C VAL A 84 2.40 0.50 -3.74
N THR A 85 3.26 1.14 -4.52
CA THR A 85 2.90 1.68 -5.84
C THR A 85 3.66 0.98 -6.96
N SER A 86 3.10 1.01 -8.17
CA SER A 86 3.76 0.51 -9.37
C SER A 86 3.40 1.36 -10.57
N ARG A 87 4.38 1.72 -11.40
CA ARG A 87 4.13 2.43 -12.66
C ARG A 87 4.27 1.45 -13.83
N ILE A 88 3.18 1.23 -14.55
CA ILE A 88 3.09 0.30 -15.69
C ILE A 88 2.45 1.09 -16.84
N ASP A 89 3.12 1.12 -18.00
CA ASP A 89 2.65 1.82 -19.22
C ASP A 89 2.19 3.27 -18.97
N GLY A 90 3.00 4.01 -18.20
CA GLY A 90 2.72 5.41 -17.85
C GLY A 90 1.63 5.60 -16.78
N ARG A 91 0.88 4.56 -16.42
CA ARG A 91 -0.17 4.60 -15.39
C ARG A 91 0.38 4.20 -14.03
N LEU A 92 -0.04 4.94 -12.99
CA LEU A 92 0.29 4.64 -11.60
C LEU A 92 -0.80 3.75 -10.98
N TYR A 93 -0.37 2.64 -10.41
CA TYR A 93 -1.17 1.69 -9.66
C TYR A 93 -0.73 1.69 -8.20
N ALA A 94 -1.63 1.29 -7.32
CA ALA A 94 -1.34 1.14 -5.90
C ALA A 94 -2.11 -0.03 -5.30
N VAL A 95 -1.49 -0.67 -4.32
CA VAL A 95 -2.12 -1.60 -3.38
C VAL A 95 -1.94 -1.06 -1.97
N VAL A 96 -2.91 -1.34 -1.11
CA VAL A 96 -2.84 -0.99 0.32
C VAL A 96 -2.72 -2.25 1.16
N SER A 97 -2.01 -2.13 2.29
CA SER A 97 -1.91 -3.22 3.25
C SER A 97 -3.24 -3.40 3.97
N VAL A 98 -3.70 -4.64 4.08
CA VAL A 98 -4.87 -5.03 4.88
C VAL A 98 -4.54 -5.01 6.39
N ASN A 99 -3.25 -5.07 6.74
CA ASN A 99 -2.76 -5.08 8.13
C ASN A 99 -2.45 -3.67 8.68
N ALA A 100 -2.73 -2.61 7.93
CA ALA A 100 -2.39 -1.22 8.27
C ALA A 100 -3.60 -0.44 8.78
#